data_AF-A0A4R3LSB9-F1
#
_entry.id   AF-A0A4R3LSB9-F1
#
_cell.length_a   1.000
_cell.length_b   1.000
_cell.length_c   1.000
_cell.angle_alpha   90.00
_cell.angle_beta   90.00
_cell.angle_gamma   90.00
#
_symmetry.space_group_name_H-M   'P 1'
#
loop_
_entity.id
_entity.type
_entity.pdbx_description
1 polymer ?
#
loop_
_entity_poly.entity_id
_entity_poly.type
_entity_poly.pdbx_seq_one_letter_code
_entity_poly.pdbx_strand_id
1 'polypeptide(L)' 'MAKVKFERNKPHCNIGTIGHVDHGKTSLTAA' A
#
# COMPACT_ATOMS: atom_id res chain seq x y z
N MET A 1 -10.92 -5.97 19.34
CA MET A 1 -10.50 -7.27 18.77
C MET A 1 -9.00 -7.22 18.53
N ALA A 2 -8.23 -8.20 19.04
CA ALA A 2 -6.81 -8.28 18.71
C ALA A 2 -6.66 -8.72 17.25
N LYS A 3 -5.76 -8.08 16.49
CA LYS A 3 -5.46 -8.50 15.11
C LYS A 3 -4.85 -9.91 15.17
N VAL A 4 -5.36 -10.81 14.32
CA VAL A 4 -4.79 -12.14 14.14
C VAL A 4 -3.34 -12.05 13.64
N LYS A 5 -2.53 -13.05 13.94
CA LYS A 5 -1.14 -13.12 13.46
C LYS A 5 -1.14 -13.22 11.93
N PHE A 6 -0.45 -12.30 11.25
CA PHE A 6 -0.33 -12.29 9.80
C PHE A 6 0.66 -13.36 9.33
N GLU A 7 0.21 -14.28 8.47
CA GLU A 7 1.06 -15.29 7.85
C GLU A 7 1.75 -14.73 6.60
N ARG A 8 3.09 -14.75 6.59
CA ARG A 8 3.93 -14.20 5.51
C ARG A 8 4.34 -15.28 4.50
N ASN A 9 3.36 -15.86 3.82
CA ASN A 9 3.61 -16.94 2.86
C ASN A 9 4.09 -16.44 1.48
N LYS A 10 4.10 -15.12 1.26
CA LYS A 10 4.51 -14.47 0.00
C LYS A 10 5.74 -13.57 0.21
N PRO A 11 6.58 -13.38 -0.83
CA PRO A 11 7.64 -12.38 -0.80
C PRO A 11 7.10 -10.99 -0.49
N HIS A 12 7.82 -10.25 0.34
CA HIS A 12 7.49 -8.87 0.69
C HIS A 12 8.02 -7.90 -0.36
N CYS A 13 7.23 -6.89 -0.72
CA CYS A 13 7.64 -5.84 -1.64
C CYS A 13 7.27 -4.47 -1.09
N ASN A 14 8.21 -3.53 -1.17
CA ASN A 14 8.01 -2.13 -0.83
C ASN A 14 7.76 -1.33 -2.11
N ILE A 15 6.60 -0.70 -2.24
CA ILE A 15 6.25 0.12 -3.40
C ILE A 15 5.63 1.45 -2.95
N GLY A 16 5.60 2.42 -3.86
CA GLY A 16 4.95 3.70 -3.65
C GLY A 16 4.60 4.40 -4.96
N THR A 17 3.62 5.29 -4.91
CA THR A 17 3.16 6.08 -6.06
C THR A 17 3.85 7.44 -6.07
N ILE A 18 4.64 7.73 -7.10
CA ILE A 18 5.39 8.99 -7.28
C ILE A 18 4.86 9.79 -8.48
N GLY A 19 5.14 11.10 -8.54
CA GLY A 19 4.73 11.97 -9.66
C GLY A 19 4.30 13.39 -9.26
N HIS A 20 3.92 14.21 -10.24
CA HIS A 20 3.58 15.63 -10.09
C HIS A 20 2.36 15.89 -9.18
N VAL A 21 2.26 17.08 -8.59
CA VAL A 21 1.11 17.49 -7.76
C VAL A 21 -0.21 17.34 -8.53
N ASP A 22 -1.30 17.06 -7.84
CA ASP A 22 -2.65 16.89 -8.40
C ASP A 22 -2.87 15.72 -9.38
N HIS A 23 -1.86 14.88 -9.64
CA HIS A 23 -2.02 13.66 -10.46
C HIS A 23 -2.67 12.47 -9.72
N GLY A 24 -3.34 12.71 -8.58
CA GLY A 24 -4.16 11.68 -7.93
C GLY A 24 -3.41 10.53 -7.23
N LYS A 25 -2.12 10.68 -6.92
CA LYS A 25 -1.31 9.61 -6.27
C LYS A 25 -1.93 9.06 -4.98
N THR A 26 -2.48 9.94 -4.14
CA THR A 26 -3.17 9.54 -2.89
C THR A 26 -4.48 8.82 -3.18
N SER A 27 -5.28 9.35 -4.10
CA SER A 27 -6.56 8.74 -4.50
C SER A 27 -6.38 7.37 -5.12
N LEU A 28 -5.34 7.18 -5.94
CA LEU A 28 -5.02 5.89 -6.56
C LEU A 28 -4.62 4.82 -5.53
N THR A 29 -3.87 5.19 -4.50
CA THR A 29 -3.45 4.24 -3.45
C THR A 29 -4.56 3.89 -2.47
N ALA A 30 -5.55 4.76 -2.32
CA ALA A 30 -6.65 4.59 -1.36
C ALA A 30 -7.85 3.80 -1.92
N ALA A 31 -7.99 3.72 -3.25
CA ALA A 31 -9.01 2.90 -3.94
C ALA A 31 -8.68 1.41 -3.84
#